data_AF-W7E8Q0-F1
#
_entry.id   AF-W7E8Q0-F1
#
_cell.length_a   1.000
_cell.length_b   1.000
_cell.length_c   1.000
_cell.angle_alpha   90.00
_cell.angle_beta   90.00
_cell.angle_gamma   90.00
#
_symmetry.space_group_name_H-M   'P 1'
#
loop_
_entity.id
_entity.type
_entity.pdbx_description
1 polymer ?
#
loop_
_entity_poly.entity_id
_entity_poly.type
_entity_poly.pdbx_seq_one_letter_code
_entity_poly.pdbx_strand_id
1 'polypeptide(L)'
;MSNWSTQMEHHIKPEHALRVMFWHGQKKEPITPKSIKDYDIVISTYESISSDWFSQKSTSLPRKSGPFFIKWRRVILDEGHNTRNPKAKKTVAISNLMAQSRWSLTGTPIINNLKDLYSQVRFLRLSGGIENFDVFHSAPSCVP
;
A
#
# COMPACT_ATOMS: atom_id res chain seq x y z
N MET A 1 7.96 5.78 -12.66
CA MET A 1 8.70 4.92 -11.71
C MET A 1 10.21 5.13 -11.77
N SER A 2 10.81 5.53 -12.90
CA SER A 2 12.22 5.96 -13.00
C SER A 2 12.58 7.10 -12.04
N ASN A 3 11.62 7.97 -11.70
CA ASN A 3 11.87 9.07 -10.77
C ASN A 3 12.31 8.57 -9.38
N TRP A 4 11.70 7.50 -8.83
CA TRP A 4 12.06 7.01 -7.49
C TRP A 4 13.50 6.46 -7.41
N SER A 5 13.96 5.69 -8.40
CA SER A 5 15.36 5.23 -8.42
C SER A 5 16.33 6.39 -8.56
N THR A 6 16.07 7.34 -9.46
CA THR A 6 16.91 8.51 -9.66
C THR A 6 16.97 9.39 -8.40
N GLN A 7 15.83 9.60 -7.73
CA GLN A 7 15.82 10.35 -6.46
C GLN A 7 16.61 9.62 -5.36
N MET A 8 16.53 8.29 -5.29
CA MET A 8 17.34 7.51 -4.35
C MET A 8 18.83 7.64 -4.64
N GLU A 9 19.24 7.51 -5.91
CA GLU A 9 20.65 7.68 -6.33
C GLU A 9 21.19 9.08 -6.00
N HIS A 10 20.38 10.13 -6.15
CA HIS A 10 20.81 11.50 -5.85
C HIS A 10 20.89 11.82 -4.36
N HIS A 11 20.05 11.20 -3.52
CA HIS A 11 19.92 11.57 -2.10
C HIS A 11 20.58 10.57 -1.15
N ILE A 12 21.03 9.43 -1.64
CA ILE A 12 21.68 8.38 -0.84
C ILE A 12 23.15 8.30 -1.24
N LYS A 13 24.02 8.35 -0.23
CA LYS A 13 25.46 8.24 -0.47
C LYS A 13 25.80 6.85 -1.05
N PRO A 14 26.75 6.73 -1.98
CA PRO A 14 27.09 5.46 -2.62
C PRO A 14 27.42 4.33 -1.64
N GLU A 15 28.05 4.64 -0.51
CA GLU A 15 28.37 3.66 0.54
C GLU A 15 27.13 3.04 1.23
N HIS A 16 25.96 3.65 1.07
CA HIS A 16 24.67 3.20 1.60
C HIS A 16 23.64 2.95 0.49
N ALA A 17 24.09 2.71 -0.74
CA ALA A 17 23.22 2.50 -1.89
C ALA A 17 22.19 1.39 -1.62
N LEU A 18 20.91 1.71 -1.88
CA LEU A 18 19.81 0.78 -1.66
C LEU A 18 19.64 -0.14 -2.87
N ARG A 19 19.42 -1.42 -2.61
CA ARG A 19 19.13 -2.40 -3.66
C ARG A 19 17.63 -2.36 -3.96
N VAL A 20 17.27 -1.85 -5.12
CA VAL A 20 15.87 -1.64 -5.52
C VAL A 20 15.43 -2.69 -6.53
N MET A 21 14.34 -3.39 -6.23
CA MET A 21 13.67 -4.31 -7.16
C MET A 21 12.44 -3.63 -7.76
N PHE A 22 12.33 -3.61 -9.08
CA PHE A 22 11.11 -3.22 -9.78
C PHE A 22 10.24 -4.45 -10.07
N TRP A 23 9.04 -4.50 -9.48
CA TRP A 23 8.09 -5.59 -9.65
C TRP A 23 6.77 -5.07 -10.22
N HIS A 24 6.68 -5.07 -11.56
CA HIS A 24 5.47 -4.66 -12.29
C HIS A 24 5.41 -5.26 -13.70
N GLY A 25 4.27 -5.09 -14.37
CA GLY A 25 4.09 -5.53 -15.76
C GLY A 25 3.62 -6.98 -15.90
N GLN A 26 3.66 -7.49 -17.13
CA GLN A 26 3.10 -8.82 -17.48
C GLN A 26 4.09 -9.98 -17.26
N LYS A 27 5.40 -9.76 -17.44
CA LYS A 27 6.46 -10.77 -17.24
C LYS A 27 7.15 -10.60 -15.89
N LYS A 28 6.36 -10.46 -14.81
CA LYS A 28 6.90 -10.36 -13.45
C LYS A 28 7.02 -11.76 -12.85
N GLU A 29 8.20 -12.09 -12.36
CA GLU A 29 8.38 -13.31 -11.59
C GLU A 29 7.62 -13.21 -10.26
N PRO A 30 7.11 -14.33 -9.71
CA PRO A 30 6.44 -14.31 -8.41
C PRO A 30 7.36 -13.80 -7.30
N ILE A 31 6.84 -12.91 -6.45
CA ILE A 31 7.55 -12.50 -5.23
C ILE A 31 7.64 -13.71 -4.28
N THR A 32 8.86 -14.06 -3.90
CA THR A 32 9.17 -15.06 -2.88
C THR A 32 10.16 -14.49 -1.87
N PRO A 33 10.24 -15.03 -0.64
CA PRO A 33 11.25 -14.57 0.33
C PRO A 33 12.68 -14.66 -0.21
N LYS A 34 12.94 -15.66 -1.08
CA LYS A 34 14.24 -15.82 -1.74
C LYS A 34 14.50 -14.69 -2.75
N SER A 35 13.51 -14.34 -3.58
CA SER A 35 13.68 -13.33 -4.62
C SER A 35 13.86 -11.91 -4.08
N ILE A 36 13.36 -11.62 -2.87
CA ILE A 36 13.47 -10.29 -2.25
C ILE A 36 14.57 -10.18 -1.20
N LYS A 37 15.27 -11.28 -0.87
CA LYS A 37 16.27 -11.33 0.19
C LYS A 37 17.40 -10.31 -0.03
N ASP A 38 17.77 -10.12 -1.28
CA ASP A 38 18.89 -9.26 -1.68
C ASP A 38 18.44 -7.85 -2.06
N TYR A 39 17.21 -7.47 -1.71
CA TYR A 39 16.67 -6.14 -2.00
C TYR A 39 16.17 -5.46 -0.74
N ASP A 40 16.43 -4.15 -0.66
CA ASP A 40 16.02 -3.31 0.46
C ASP A 40 14.65 -2.65 0.18
N ILE A 41 14.36 -2.40 -1.10
CA ILE A 41 13.11 -1.77 -1.55
C ILE A 41 12.52 -2.56 -2.72
N VAL A 42 11.21 -2.77 -2.68
CA VAL A 42 10.44 -3.31 -3.82
C VAL A 42 9.45 -2.24 -4.29
N ILE A 43 9.63 -1.78 -5.53
CA ILE A 43 8.75 -0.81 -6.18
C ILE A 43 7.77 -1.56 -7.08
N SER A 44 6.48 -1.32 -6.87
CA SER A 44 5.40 -1.93 -7.65
C SER A 44 4.32 -0.92 -8.02
N THR A 45 3.40 -1.31 -8.89
CA THR A 45 2.22 -0.52 -9.23
C THR A 45 0.97 -1.04 -8.53
N TYR A 46 0.01 -0.14 -8.34
CA TYR A 46 -1.33 -0.48 -7.84
C TYR A 46 -1.98 -1.60 -8.65
N GLU A 47 -1.84 -1.58 -9.97
CA GLU A 47 -2.37 -2.60 -10.88
C GLU A 47 -1.68 -3.95 -10.68
N SER A 48 -0.38 -3.95 -10.44
CA SER A 48 0.40 -5.18 -10.29
C SER A 48 0.03 -5.91 -9.00
N ILE A 49 -0.11 -5.18 -7.89
CA ILE A 49 -0.58 -5.70 -6.60
C ILE A 49 -2.04 -6.15 -6.71
N SER A 50 -2.90 -5.36 -7.35
CA SER A 50 -4.30 -5.71 -7.54
C SER A 50 -4.45 -6.98 -8.38
N SER A 51 -3.73 -7.09 -9.48
CA SER A 51 -3.77 -8.25 -10.38
C SER A 51 -3.34 -9.52 -9.65
N ASP A 52 -2.30 -9.46 -8.82
CA ASP A 52 -1.84 -10.61 -8.03
C ASP A 52 -2.85 -11.04 -6.94
N TRP A 53 -3.52 -10.07 -6.29
CA TRP A 53 -4.55 -10.37 -5.31
C TRP A 53 -5.73 -11.15 -5.92
N PHE A 54 -6.21 -10.71 -7.09
CA PHE A 54 -7.40 -11.29 -7.72
C PHE A 54 -7.10 -12.48 -8.65
N SER A 55 -5.84 -12.77 -8.96
CA SER A 55 -5.47 -13.99 -9.71
C SER A 55 -5.57 -15.26 -8.85
N GLN A 56 -5.56 -15.10 -7.53
CA GLN A 56 -5.59 -16.20 -6.58
C GLN A 56 -7.00 -16.42 -6.01
N LYS A 57 -7.43 -17.69 -5.93
CA LYS A 57 -8.79 -18.06 -5.46
C LYS A 57 -9.04 -17.78 -3.97
N SER A 58 -8.03 -17.99 -3.12
CA SER A 58 -8.18 -17.72 -1.68
C SER A 58 -8.16 -16.22 -1.41
N THR A 59 -8.82 -15.77 -0.36
CA THR A 59 -8.66 -14.41 0.21
C THR A 59 -8.03 -14.45 1.60
N SER A 60 -7.73 -15.65 2.13
CA SER A 60 -7.09 -15.82 3.43
C SER A 60 -5.65 -15.31 3.43
N LEU A 61 -5.25 -14.71 4.56
CA LEU A 61 -3.90 -14.24 4.82
C LEU A 61 -3.25 -15.08 5.93
N PRO A 62 -1.93 -15.36 5.86
CA PRO A 62 -1.04 -15.06 4.73
C PRO A 62 -1.37 -15.91 3.48
N ARG A 63 -1.09 -15.37 2.29
CA ARG A 63 -1.21 -16.14 1.03
C ARG A 63 -0.09 -17.17 0.90
N LYS A 64 -0.22 -18.14 -0.01
CA LYS A 64 0.83 -19.16 -0.25
C LYS A 64 2.03 -18.63 -1.05
N SER A 65 1.86 -17.53 -1.78
CA SER A 65 2.89 -16.91 -2.62
C SER A 65 2.57 -15.44 -2.90
N GLY A 66 3.57 -14.74 -3.46
CA GLY A 66 3.42 -13.35 -3.87
C GLY A 66 3.58 -12.35 -2.72
N PRO A 67 3.30 -11.06 -2.98
CA PRO A 67 3.50 -9.97 -2.01
C PRO A 67 2.69 -10.12 -0.72
N PHE A 68 1.62 -10.91 -0.72
CA PHE A 68 0.76 -11.13 0.45
C PHE A 68 1.18 -12.31 1.33
N PHE A 69 2.19 -13.08 0.92
CA PHE A 69 2.87 -14.03 1.81
C PHE A 69 3.91 -13.31 2.68
N ILE A 70 4.45 -12.20 2.20
CA ILE A 70 5.51 -11.44 2.86
C ILE A 70 4.92 -10.52 3.94
N LYS A 71 5.53 -10.52 5.13
CA LYS A 71 5.27 -9.53 6.18
C LYS A 71 6.21 -8.34 6.00
N TRP A 72 5.71 -7.29 5.35
CA TRP A 72 6.51 -6.10 5.05
C TRP A 72 6.83 -5.29 6.30
N ARG A 73 8.05 -4.75 6.37
CA ARG A 73 8.42 -3.80 7.43
C ARG A 73 7.66 -2.48 7.29
N ARG A 74 7.51 -2.02 6.05
CA ARG A 74 6.78 -0.78 5.70
C ARG A 74 6.12 -0.94 4.33
N VAL A 75 4.92 -0.40 4.17
CA VAL A 75 4.26 -0.17 2.87
C VAL A 75 4.04 1.33 2.72
N ILE A 76 4.50 1.89 1.60
CA ILE A 76 4.37 3.32 1.28
C ILE A 76 3.52 3.44 0.02
N LEU A 77 2.46 4.25 0.10
CA LEU A 77 1.66 4.63 -1.06
C LEU A 77 2.14 5.98 -1.57
N ASP A 78 2.52 6.01 -2.85
CA ASP A 78 2.77 7.25 -3.57
C ASP A 78 1.50 7.65 -4.32
N GLU A 79 1.17 8.94 -4.28
CA GLU A 79 -0.15 9.44 -4.69
C GLU A 79 -1.31 8.67 -4.05
N GLY A 80 -1.28 8.62 -2.72
CA GLY A 80 -2.19 7.82 -1.90
C GLY A 80 -3.67 8.03 -2.21
N HIS A 81 -4.08 9.18 -2.76
CA HIS A 81 -5.45 9.42 -3.19
C HIS A 81 -6.01 8.39 -4.19
N ASN A 82 -5.14 7.61 -4.85
CA ASN A 82 -5.53 6.47 -5.69
C ASN A 82 -6.29 5.36 -4.93
N THR A 83 -6.18 5.29 -3.60
CA THR A 83 -6.91 4.32 -2.74
C THR A 83 -8.14 4.90 -2.05
N ARG A 84 -8.72 5.99 -2.56
CA ARG A 84 -9.86 6.69 -1.93
C ARG A 84 -11.16 5.86 -1.87
N ASN A 85 -11.37 4.95 -2.81
CA ASN A 85 -12.58 4.13 -2.83
C ASN A 85 -12.29 2.79 -2.12
N PRO A 86 -12.88 2.51 -0.94
CA PRO A 86 -12.61 1.29 -0.18
C PRO A 86 -13.09 0.02 -0.88
N LYS A 87 -14.05 0.13 -1.81
CA LYS A 87 -14.57 -1.01 -2.60
C LYS A 87 -13.78 -1.25 -3.89
N ALA A 88 -12.90 -0.33 -4.29
CA ALA A 88 -12.12 -0.50 -5.51
C ALA A 88 -11.12 -1.66 -5.36
N LYS A 89 -10.96 -2.44 -6.45
CA LYS A 89 -10.06 -3.61 -6.49
C LYS A 89 -8.65 -3.29 -5.97
N LYS A 90 -8.06 -2.18 -6.43
CA LYS A 90 -6.72 -1.72 -6.01
C LYS A 90 -6.65 -1.47 -4.50
N THR A 91 -7.62 -0.74 -3.94
CA THR A 91 -7.69 -0.43 -2.51
C THR A 91 -7.86 -1.69 -1.66
N VAL A 92 -8.75 -2.60 -2.09
CA VAL A 92 -8.98 -3.87 -1.40
C VAL A 92 -7.68 -4.69 -1.37
N ALA A 93 -7.01 -4.84 -2.50
CA ALA A 93 -5.75 -5.57 -2.57
C ALA A 93 -4.69 -4.94 -1.64
N ILE A 94 -4.44 -3.64 -1.76
CA ILE A 94 -3.40 -2.94 -0.98
C ILE A 94 -3.68 -2.95 0.53
N SER A 95 -4.94 -2.83 0.93
CA SER A 95 -5.34 -2.91 2.35
C SER A 95 -5.01 -4.27 2.98
N ASN A 96 -4.99 -5.33 2.16
CA ASN A 96 -4.69 -6.69 2.57
C ASN A 96 -3.19 -7.04 2.58
N LEU A 97 -2.30 -6.15 2.10
CA LEU A 97 -0.86 -6.36 2.30
C LEU A 97 -0.54 -6.42 3.80
N MET A 98 0.30 -7.34 4.23
CA MET A 98 0.71 -7.44 5.62
C MET A 98 1.90 -6.51 5.88
N ALA A 99 1.73 -5.53 6.76
CA ALA A 99 2.77 -4.53 7.02
C ALA A 99 2.79 -4.09 8.49
N GLN A 100 3.99 -3.86 9.05
CA GLN A 100 4.14 -3.29 10.38
C GLN A 100 3.90 -1.77 10.41
N SER A 101 4.35 -1.06 9.38
CA SER A 101 4.16 0.39 9.24
C SER A 101 3.56 0.73 7.88
N ARG A 102 2.70 1.73 7.82
CA ARG A 102 1.99 2.13 6.60
C ARG A 102 2.02 3.63 6.45
N TRP A 103 2.50 4.12 5.31
CA TRP A 103 2.55 5.54 4.99
C TRP A 103 1.77 5.80 3.71
N SER A 104 1.06 6.93 3.67
CA SER A 104 0.33 7.41 2.51
C SER A 104 0.86 8.82 2.19
N LEU A 105 1.61 8.93 1.09
CA LEU A 105 2.14 10.18 0.59
C LEU A 105 1.16 10.70 -0.46
N THR A 106 0.56 11.86 -0.21
CA THR A 106 -0.38 12.48 -1.14
C THR A 106 -0.38 13.99 -0.93
N GLY A 107 -0.26 14.75 -2.02
CA GLY A 107 -0.43 16.21 -1.98
C GLY A 107 -1.88 16.63 -1.77
N THR A 108 -2.82 15.72 -2.00
CA THR A 108 -4.27 15.97 -1.95
C THR A 108 -4.95 14.88 -1.11
N PRO A 109 -4.89 14.95 0.23
CA PRO A 109 -5.42 13.90 1.11
C PRO A 109 -6.96 13.80 1.04
N ILE A 110 -7.64 14.90 0.71
CA ILE A 110 -9.08 14.98 0.51
C ILE A 110 -9.30 15.57 -0.89
N ILE A 111 -9.97 14.81 -1.76
CA ILE A 111 -10.28 15.30 -3.11
C ILE A 111 -11.77 15.60 -3.23
N ASN A 112 -12.64 14.64 -2.90
CA ASN A 112 -14.06 14.75 -3.22
C ASN A 112 -14.98 14.72 -1.99
N ASN A 113 -14.69 13.92 -0.97
CA ASN A 113 -15.58 13.76 0.18
C ASN A 113 -14.88 13.16 1.41
N LEU A 114 -15.55 13.23 2.57
CA LEU A 114 -15.07 12.66 3.83
C LEU A 114 -14.83 11.13 3.74
N LYS A 115 -15.47 10.43 2.80
CA LYS A 115 -15.24 8.97 2.57
C LYS A 115 -13.85 8.69 2.01
N ASP A 116 -13.25 9.63 1.27
CA ASP A 116 -11.87 9.51 0.80
C ASP A 116 -10.90 9.44 1.98
N LEU A 117 -11.13 10.26 3.02
CA LEU A 117 -10.35 10.27 4.27
C LEU A 117 -10.53 8.95 5.03
N TYR A 118 -11.75 8.44 5.13
CA TYR A 118 -12.02 7.14 5.75
C TYR A 118 -11.20 6.01 5.10
N SER A 119 -11.11 5.99 3.77
CA SER A 119 -10.33 4.97 3.06
C SER A 119 -8.82 5.06 3.38
N GLN A 120 -8.28 6.28 3.53
CA GLN A 120 -6.90 6.47 3.98
C GLN A 120 -6.69 5.99 5.42
N VAL A 121 -7.59 6.35 6.34
CA VAL A 121 -7.54 5.92 7.75
C VAL A 121 -7.58 4.40 7.84
N ARG A 122 -8.48 3.76 7.09
CA ARG A 122 -8.58 2.30 7.00
C ARG A 122 -7.31 1.66 6.47
N PHE A 123 -6.68 2.25 5.45
CA PHE A 123 -5.39 1.78 4.96
C PHE A 123 -4.32 1.90 6.03
N LEU A 124 -4.20 3.05 6.69
CA LEU A 124 -3.20 3.31 7.74
C LEU A 124 -3.38 2.43 8.97
N ARG A 125 -4.55 1.82 9.15
CA ARG A 125 -4.93 1.00 10.32
C ARG A 125 -4.75 1.78 11.63
N LEU A 126 -5.17 3.05 11.62
CA LEU A 126 -5.21 3.84 12.85
C LEU A 126 -6.16 3.15 13.82
N SER A 127 -5.68 2.93 15.05
CA SER A 127 -6.44 2.29 16.12
C SER A 127 -7.40 3.29 16.77
N GLY A 128 -8.48 2.81 17.38
CA GLY A 128 -9.42 3.64 18.14
C GLY A 128 -10.85 3.69 17.61
N GLY A 129 -11.27 2.71 16.79
CA GLY A 129 -12.65 2.60 16.30
C GLY A 129 -12.93 3.40 15.02
N ILE A 130 -11.99 4.23 14.59
CA ILE A 130 -12.09 5.09 13.38
C ILE A 130 -12.02 4.26 12.08
N GLU A 131 -11.62 3.00 12.18
CA GLU A 131 -11.71 2.01 11.11
C GLU A 131 -13.16 1.58 10.80
N ASN A 132 -14.12 1.90 11.69
CA ASN A 132 -15.55 1.70 11.45
C ASN A 132 -16.18 2.99 10.92
N PHE A 133 -16.85 2.90 9.77
CA PHE A 133 -17.45 4.05 9.09
C PHE A 133 -18.46 4.77 9.97
N ASP A 134 -19.22 4.03 10.78
CA ASP A 134 -20.26 4.60 11.64
C ASP A 134 -19.66 5.46 12.75
N VAL A 135 -18.54 5.02 13.34
CA VAL A 135 -17.79 5.78 14.37
C VAL A 135 -17.10 6.99 13.76
N PHE A 136 -16.59 6.86 12.54
CA PHE A 136 -15.95 7.97 11.82
C PHE A 136 -16.95 9.06 11.41
N HIS A 137 -18.20 8.70 11.14
CA HIS A 137 -19.27 9.66 10.81
C HIS A 137 -19.97 10.22 12.05
N SER A 138 -19.92 9.52 13.18
CA SER A 138 -20.52 9.94 14.44
C SER A 138 -19.67 10.95 15.21
N ALA A 139 -19.09 11.95 14.55
CA ALA A 139 -18.75 13.17 15.27
C ALA A 139 -20.04 13.61 15.98
N PRO A 140 -20.04 13.76 17.32
CA PRO A 140 -21.25 14.15 18.01
C PRO A 140 -21.71 15.43 17.34
N SER A 141 -22.90 15.39 16.76
CA SER A 141 -23.65 16.60 16.46
C SER A 141 -23.61 17.39 17.75
N CYS A 142 -22.82 18.46 17.77
CA CYS A 142 -22.95 19.50 18.77
C CYS A 142 -24.35 20.05 18.52
N VAL A 143 -25.34 19.44 19.17
CA VAL A 143 -26.68 19.99 19.27
C VAL A 143 -26.52 21.26 20.11
N PRO A 144 -27.01 22.41 19.62
CA PRO A 144 -26.76 23.72 20.21
C PRO A 144 -27.24 23.84 21.65
#